data_AF-A0A3B8PZU9-F1
#
_entry.id   AF-A0A3B8PZU9-F1
#
_cell.length_a   1.000
_cell.length_b   1.000
_cell.length_c   1.000
_cell.angle_alpha   90.00
_cell.angle_beta   90.00
_cell.angle_gamma   90.00
#
_symmetry.space_group_name_H-M   'P 1'
#
loop_
_entity.id
_entity.type
_entity.pdbx_description
1 polymer ?
#
loop_
_entity_poly.entity_id
_entity_poly.type
_entity_poly.pdbx_seq_one_letter_code
_entity_poly.pdbx_strand_id
1 'polypeptide(L)' 'MHRTGSLVLTFLLILGSTPHQPIHGAEGATRRPNMVVIIADDLGYADVGVHGGTDIPTPNIDSIARDGVRFT' A
#
# COMPACT_ATOMS: atom_id res chain seq x y z
N MET A 1 14.97 41.48 -46.20
CA MET A 1 15.79 41.04 -45.04
C MET A 1 14.90 40.76 -43.82
N HIS A 2 13.85 39.92 -43.92
CA HIS A 2 12.82 39.77 -42.86
C HIS A 2 12.47 38.33 -42.46
N ARG A 3 13.31 37.33 -42.77
CA ARG A 3 13.00 35.92 -42.45
C ARG A 3 13.85 35.31 -41.31
N THR A 4 14.89 36.01 -40.86
CA THR A 4 15.83 35.52 -39.84
C THR A 4 15.36 35.74 -38.40
N GLY A 5 14.54 36.76 -38.13
CA GLY A 5 14.04 37.05 -36.77
C GLY A 5 12.98 36.09 -36.25
N SER A 6 12.12 35.58 -37.15
CA SER A 6 11.06 34.62 -36.76
C SER A 6 11.61 33.26 -36.37
N LEU A 7 12.75 32.83 -36.95
CA LEU A 7 13.33 31.52 -36.64
C LEU A 7 13.98 31.49 -35.25
N VAL A 8 14.59 32.60 -34.83
CA VAL A 8 15.23 32.72 -33.50
C VAL A 8 14.18 32.76 -32.38
N LEU A 9 13.05 33.43 -32.61
CA LEU A 9 11.96 33.48 -31.63
C LEU A 9 11.24 32.13 -31.48
N THR A 10 11.08 31.38 -32.57
CA THR A 10 10.57 30.01 -32.52
C THR A 10 11.53 29.07 -31.80
N PHE A 11 12.85 29.27 -31.92
CA PHE A 11 13.84 28.44 -31.21
C PHE A 11 13.85 28.72 -29.69
N LEU A 12 13.61 29.96 -29.28
CA LEU A 12 13.57 30.35 -27.85
C LEU A 12 12.31 29.83 -27.13
N LEU A 13 11.20 29.64 -27.85
CA LEU A 13 9.95 29.07 -27.32
C LEU A 13 10.04 27.57 -27.04
N ILE A 14 10.92 26.83 -27.73
CA ILE A 14 11.06 25.37 -27.56
C ILE A 14 11.91 25.02 -26.31
N LEU A 15 12.84 25.88 -25.89
CA LEU A 15 13.66 25.64 -24.68
C LEU A 15 12.96 26.06 -23.37
N GLY A 16 11.95 26.93 -23.42
CA GLY A 16 11.25 27.43 -22.24
C GLY A 16 10.18 26.47 -21.68
N SER A 17 9.91 25.35 -22.35
CA SER A 17 8.81 24.43 -22.04
C SER A 17 9.29 22.99 -21.83
N THR A 18 10.41 22.78 -21.14
CA THR A 18 10.61 21.47 -20.52
C THR A 18 9.66 21.39 -19.32
N PRO A 19 8.61 20.54 -19.35
CA PRO A 19 7.86 20.29 -18.13
C PRO A 19 8.85 19.71 -17.13
N HIS A 20 9.08 20.44 -16.05
CA HIS A 20 9.81 19.96 -14.88
C HIS A 20 9.11 18.67 -14.45
N GLN A 21 9.68 17.53 -14.85
CA GLN A 21 9.17 16.23 -14.47
C GLN A 21 9.28 16.20 -12.95
N PRO A 22 8.17 16.06 -12.20
CA PRO A 22 8.28 15.87 -10.77
C PRO A 22 9.15 14.64 -10.58
N ILE A 23 10.29 14.83 -9.89
CA ILE A 23 11.03 13.72 -9.33
C ILE A 23 10.00 12.96 -8.51
N HIS A 24 9.67 11.74 -8.92
CA HIS A 24 8.79 10.87 -8.16
C HIS A 24 9.56 10.42 -6.91
N GLY A 25 9.78 11.37 -5.99
CA GLY A 25 10.13 11.08 -4.62
C GLY A 25 8.99 10.25 -4.04
N ALA A 26 9.36 9.16 -3.37
CA ALA A 26 8.44 8.20 -2.79
C ALA A 26 7.71 8.78 -1.56
N GLU A 27 7.01 9.89 -1.72
CA GLU A 27 6.07 10.46 -0.75
C GLU A 27 4.67 10.40 -1.35
N GLY A 28 3.84 9.51 -0.82
CA GLY A 28 2.40 9.51 -1.07
C GLY A 28 1.84 8.34 -1.87
N ALA A 29 2.63 7.35 -2.28
CA ALA A 29 2.03 6.06 -2.67
C ALA A 29 1.54 5.38 -1.38
N THR A 30 0.22 5.30 -1.16
CA THR A 30 -0.36 4.41 -0.15
C THR A 30 0.24 3.03 -0.35
N ARG A 31 1.17 2.66 0.52
CA ARG A 31 1.88 1.39 0.43
C ARG A 31 0.80 0.32 0.48
N ARG A 32 0.73 -0.50 -0.57
CA ARG A 32 -0.24 -1.59 -0.61
C ARG A 32 -0.07 -2.42 0.66
N PRO A 33 -1.14 -2.69 1.42
CA PRO A 33 -1.02 -3.50 2.62
C PRO A 33 -0.54 -4.89 2.24
N ASN A 34 0.22 -5.52 3.15
CA ASN A 34 0.56 -6.94 3.00
C ASN A 34 -0.64 -7.77 3.45
N MET A 35 -0.91 -8.87 2.76
CA MET A 35 -1.95 -9.81 3.13
C MET A 35 -1.29 -11.13 3.56
N VAL A 36 -1.64 -11.60 4.75
CA VAL A 36 -1.19 -12.91 5.28
C VAL A 36 -2.44 -13.72 5.57
N VAL A 37 -2.51 -14.93 5.00
CA VAL A 37 -3.60 -15.88 5.23
C VAL A 37 -3.03 -17.06 6.00
N ILE A 38 -3.60 -17.33 7.17
CA ILE A 38 -3.24 -18.46 8.02
C ILE A 38 -4.43 -19.43 7.98
N ILE A 39 -4.18 -20.68 7.58
CA ILE A 39 -5.16 -21.75 7.55
C ILE A 39 -4.65 -22.85 8.46
N ALA A 40 -5.51 -23.33 9.35
CA ALA A 40 -5.27 -24.50 10.17
C ALA A 40 -6.17 -25.63 9.68
N ASP A 41 -5.60 -26.83 9.59
CA ASP A 41 -6.33 -28.05 9.28
C ASP A 41 -7.04 -28.56 10.53
N ASP A 42 -8.29 -29.01 10.38
CA ASP A 42 -9.12 -29.59 11.46
C ASP A 42 -9.19 -28.80 12.77
N LEU A 43 -9.04 -27.47 12.73
CA LEU A 43 -9.18 -26.61 13.91
C LEU A 43 -10.66 -26.45 14.30
N GLY A 44 -11.05 -27.06 15.41
CA GLY A 44 -12.40 -27.00 15.97
C GLY A 44 -12.69 -25.71 16.73
N TYR A 45 -13.97 -25.44 16.96
CA TYR A 45 -14.43 -24.24 17.66
C TYR A 45 -13.90 -24.16 19.11
N ALA A 46 -13.86 -25.30 19.82
CA ALA A 46 -13.43 -25.35 21.21
C ALA A 46 -11.90 -25.37 21.40
N ASP A 47 -11.12 -25.41 20.32
CA ASP A 47 -9.66 -25.56 20.40
C ASP A 47 -8.92 -24.25 20.71
N VAL A 48 -9.59 -23.11 20.52
CA VAL A 48 -8.98 -21.78 20.71
C VAL A 48 -9.59 -21.04 21.90
N GLY A 49 -8.72 -20.36 22.65
CA GLY A 49 -9.08 -19.63 23.86
C GLY A 49 -10.16 -18.58 23.64
N VAL A 50 -10.10 -17.86 22.51
CA VAL A 50 -11.11 -16.87 22.16
C VAL A 50 -12.54 -17.44 22.09
N HIS A 51 -12.70 -18.73 21.78
CA HIS A 51 -14.00 -19.41 21.74
C HIS A 51 -14.35 -20.14 23.05
N GLY A 52 -13.56 -19.95 24.11
CA GLY A 52 -13.77 -20.58 25.41
C GLY A 52 -13.00 -21.89 25.60
N GLY A 53 -12.10 -22.25 24.68
CA GLY A 53 -11.16 -23.37 24.89
C GLY A 53 -10.25 -23.12 26.09
N THR A 54 -10.02 -24.14 26.92
CA THR A 54 -9.17 -24.02 28.13
C THR A 54 -8.00 -25.01 28.17
N ASP A 55 -8.01 -26.00 27.29
CA ASP A 55 -6.99 -27.07 27.28
C ASP A 55 -5.66 -26.60 26.70
N ILE A 56 -5.69 -25.79 25.64
CA ILE A 56 -4.51 -25.32 24.92
C ILE A 56 -4.47 -23.78 24.96
N PRO A 57 -3.43 -23.17 25.57
CA PRO A 57 -3.26 -21.71 25.51
C PRO A 57 -2.93 -21.24 24.09
N THR A 58 -3.74 -20.31 23.56
CA THR A 58 -3.59 -19.76 22.20
C THR A 58 -3.32 -18.25 22.18
N PRO A 59 -2.34 -17.72 22.93
CA PRO A 59 -2.22 -16.28 23.21
C PRO A 59 -2.04 -15.41 21.96
N ASN A 60 -1.44 -15.95 20.89
CA ASN A 60 -1.26 -15.23 19.62
C ASN A 60 -2.54 -15.20 18.76
N ILE A 61 -3.37 -16.25 18.81
CA ILE A 61 -4.67 -16.25 18.13
C ILE A 61 -5.63 -15.34 18.89
N ASP A 62 -5.59 -15.41 20.23
CA ASP A 62 -6.40 -14.58 21.10
C ASP A 62 -6.07 -13.09 20.94
N SER A 63 -4.79 -12.74 20.71
CA SER A 63 -4.40 -11.35 20.43
C SER A 63 -4.92 -10.84 19.09
N ILE A 64 -4.83 -11.66 18.03
CA ILE A 64 -5.37 -11.32 16.72
C ILE A 64 -6.89 -11.08 16.80
N ALA A 65 -7.61 -11.93 17.54
CA ALA A 65 -9.06 -11.77 17.67
C ALA A 65 -9.46 -10.58 18.55
N ARG A 66 -8.67 -10.24 19.58
CA ARG A 66 -8.89 -9.06 20.43
C ARG A 66 -8.63 -7.76 19.67
N ASP A 67 -7.55 -7.71 18.89
CA ASP A 67 -7.09 -6.51 18.20
C ASP A 67 -7.69 -6.40 16.78
N GLY A 68 -8.51 -7.38 16.38
CA GLY A 68 -9.11 -7.50 15.06
C GLY A 68 -10.62 -7.67 15.11
N VAL A 69 -11.15 -8.39 14.12
CA VAL A 69 -12.58 -8.71 13.99
C VAL A 69 -12.73 -10.22 14.01
N ARG A 70 -13.67 -10.70 14.83
CA ARG A 70 -14.01 -12.11 14.96
C ARG A 70 -15.39 -12.37 14.35
N PHE A 71 -15.48 -13.36 13.47
CA PHE A 71 -16.74 -13.86 12.93
C PHE A 71 -17.15 -15.09 13.73
N THR A 72 -18.32 -15.06 14.40
CA THR A 72 -18.81 -16.14 15.27
C THR A 72 -20.26 -16.47 15.01
#